data_AF-A0A3D5D2T6-F1
#
_entry.id   AF-A0A3D5D2T6-F1
#
_cell.length_a   1.000
_cell.length_b   1.000
_cell.length_c   1.000
_cell.angle_alpha   90.00
_cell.angle_beta   90.00
_cell.angle_gamma   90.00
#
_symmetry.space_group_name_H-M   'P 1'
#
loop_
_entity.id
_entity.type
_entity.pdbx_description
1 polymer ?
#
loop_
_entity_poly.entity_id
_entity_poly.type
_entity_poly.pdbx_seq_one_letter_code
_entity_poly.pdbx_strand_id
1 'polypeptide(L)' 'MKTWRILLSLGLFTAVVEAAPKKISFNRDVRAILSENCYTCHGPDAAARKAKLRLDVREAAVAET' A
#
# COMPACT_ATOMS: atom_id res chain seq x y z
N MET A 1 6.11 34.27 -52.87
CA MET A 1 7.33 34.48 -52.05
C MET A 1 6.98 35.53 -50.99
N LYS A 2 7.26 35.28 -49.70
CA LYS A 2 6.72 35.98 -48.50
C LYS A 2 5.23 35.64 -48.29
N THR A 3 4.76 34.99 -47.23
CA THR A 3 5.15 35.01 -45.80
C THR A 3 4.83 33.66 -45.16
N TRP A 4 5.74 32.69 -45.21
CA TRP A 4 5.62 31.43 -44.47
C TRP A 4 6.46 31.53 -43.20
N ARG A 5 5.94 32.20 -42.18
CA ARG A 5 6.50 32.16 -40.82
C ARG A 5 5.36 32.20 -39.80
N ILE A 6 4.45 31.23 -39.91
CA ILE A 6 3.63 30.84 -38.76
C ILE A 6 4.39 29.70 -38.09
N LEU A 7 5.38 30.07 -37.27
CA LEU A 7 5.90 29.15 -36.25
C LEU A 7 4.83 29.11 -35.15
N LEU A 8 3.82 28.29 -35.38
CA LEU A 8 2.85 27.92 -34.35
C LEU A 8 3.62 27.06 -33.35
N SER A 9 4.13 27.69 -32.29
CA SER A 9 4.69 26.98 -31.14
C SER A 9 3.60 26.10 -30.56
N LEU A 10 3.64 24.81 -30.91
CA LEU A 10 2.81 23.77 -30.35
C LEU A 10 3.26 23.57 -28.89
N GLY A 11 2.72 24.39 -28.00
CA GLY A 11 2.94 24.27 -26.56
C GLY A 11 2.43 22.92 -26.10
N LEU A 12 3.35 22.04 -25.72
CA LEU A 12 3.04 20.74 -25.15
C LEU A 12 2.39 20.96 -23.78
N PHE A 13 1.06 20.93 -23.73
CA PHE A 13 0.30 21.04 -22.49
C PHE A 13 0.45 19.72 -21.72
N THR A 14 1.42 19.65 -20.82
CA THR A 14 1.56 18.52 -19.90
C THR A 14 0.46 18.61 -18.85
N ALA A 15 -0.56 17.75 -18.94
CA ALA A 15 -1.54 17.62 -17.87
C ALA A 15 -0.86 16.99 -16.65
N VAL A 16 -0.91 17.67 -15.51
CA VAL A 16 -0.53 17.09 -14.22
C VAL A 16 -1.66 16.17 -13.80
N VAL A 17 -1.42 14.86 -13.86
CA VAL A 17 -2.35 13.87 -13.32
C VAL A 17 -2.08 13.77 -11.83
N GLU A 18 -3.00 14.30 -11.03
CA GLU A 18 -2.97 14.14 -9.57
C GLU A 18 -3.19 12.65 -9.22
N ALA A 19 -2.16 12.00 -8.68
CA ALA A 19 -2.28 10.63 -8.24
C ALA A 19 -3.11 10.58 -6.95
N ALA A 20 -4.26 9.91 -7.01
CA ALA A 20 -5.07 9.66 -5.82
C ALA A 20 -4.23 8.92 -4.76
N PRO A 21 -4.44 9.20 -3.46
CA PRO A 21 -3.71 8.54 -2.40
C PRO A 21 -3.88 7.02 -2.52
N LYS A 22 -2.75 6.30 -2.51
CA LYS A 22 -2.73 4.85 -2.70
C LYS A 22 -3.48 4.18 -1.55
N LYS A 23 -4.54 3.45 -1.87
CA LYS A 23 -5.26 2.64 -0.88
C LYS A 23 -4.34 1.53 -0.35
N ILE A 24 -4.26 1.44 0.98
CA ILE A 24 -3.57 0.35 1.67
C ILE A 24 -4.36 -0.95 1.48
N SER A 25 -3.65 -2.00 1.10
CA SER A 25 -4.17 -3.37 0.97
C SER A 25 -3.46 -4.27 1.97
N PHE A 26 -4.22 -4.91 2.87
CA PHE A 26 -3.65 -5.76 3.92
C PHE A 26 -2.73 -6.84 3.36
N ASN A 27 -3.15 -7.55 2.30
CA ASN A 27 -2.38 -8.66 1.74
C ASN A 27 -1.06 -8.23 1.11
N ARG A 28 -1.04 -7.05 0.48
CA ARG A 28 0.14 -6.53 -0.23
C ARG A 28 1.07 -5.76 0.70
N ASP A 29 0.50 -4.92 1.55
CA ASP A 29 1.26 -3.90 2.29
C ASP A 29 1.51 -4.27 3.76
N VAL A 30 0.70 -5.15 4.38
CA VAL A 30 0.77 -5.44 5.83
C VAL A 30 1.18 -6.89 6.12
N ARG A 31 0.60 -7.87 5.41
CA ARG A 31 0.77 -9.29 5.71
C ARG A 31 2.24 -9.74 5.65
N ALA A 32 3.01 -9.26 4.68
CA ALA A 32 4.42 -9.61 4.55
C ALA A 32 5.22 -9.17 5.79
N ILE A 33 4.97 -7.95 6.28
CA ILE A 33 5.61 -7.39 7.47
C ILE A 33 5.30 -8.26 8.69
N LEU A 34 4.03 -8.60 8.91
CA LEU A 34 3.61 -9.45 10.03
C LEU A 34 4.17 -10.87 9.91
N SER A 35 4.26 -11.41 8.70
CA SER A 35 4.81 -12.75 8.47
C SER A 35 6.30 -12.82 8.79
N GLU A 36 7.05 -11.80 8.45
CA GLU A 36 8.50 -11.73 8.70
C GLU A 36 8.79 -11.46 10.18
N ASN A 37 8.04 -10.56 10.82
CA ASN A 37 8.43 -10.01 12.11
C ASN A 37 7.61 -10.52 13.29
N CYS A 38 6.42 -11.10 13.07
CA CYS A 38 5.45 -11.31 14.15
C CYS A 38 4.87 -12.73 14.22
N TYR A 39 4.55 -13.36 13.08
CA TYR A 39 3.80 -14.62 13.07
C TYR A 39 4.53 -15.80 13.70
N THR A 40 5.86 -15.76 13.80
CA THR A 40 6.63 -16.76 14.54
C THR A 40 6.18 -16.88 16.00
N CYS A 41 5.78 -15.78 16.65
CA CYS A 41 5.33 -15.78 18.06
C CYS A 41 3.85 -15.43 18.25
N HIS A 42 3.18 -14.86 17.24
CA HIS A 42 1.80 -14.36 17.34
C HIS A 42 0.93 -14.76 16.15
N GLY A 43 1.29 -15.83 15.45
CA GLY A 43 0.60 -16.32 14.26
C GLY A 43 -0.18 -17.62 14.51
N PRO A 44 -0.37 -18.47 13.48
CA PRO A 44 -1.28 -19.61 13.52
C PRO A 44 -0.80 -20.77 14.41
N ASP A 45 0.50 -20.86 14.70
CA ASP A 45 1.04 -21.92 15.55
C ASP A 45 0.64 -21.71 17.02
N ALA A 46 -0.22 -22.59 17.54
CA ALA A 46 -0.68 -22.54 18.92
C ALA A 46 0.42 -22.77 19.96
N ALA A 47 1.44 -23.58 19.64
CA ALA A 47 2.52 -23.90 20.56
C ALA A 47 3.51 -22.75 20.72
N ALA A 48 3.76 -21.99 19.64
CA ALA A 48 4.66 -20.84 19.66
C ALA A 48 3.99 -19.54 20.14
N ARG A 49 2.65 -19.50 20.25
CA ARG A 49 1.90 -18.28 20.56
C ARG A 49 2.19 -17.73 21.96
N LYS A 50 2.51 -16.44 22.01
CA LYS A 50 2.82 -15.70 23.25
C LYS A 50 1.76 -14.65 23.58
N ALA A 51 1.71 -14.27 24.86
CA ALA A 51 0.90 -13.15 25.38
C ALA A 51 -0.61 -13.20 25.04
N LYS A 52 -1.16 -14.39 24.73
CA LYS A 52 -2.54 -14.57 24.24
C LYS A 52 -2.89 -13.70 23.02
N LEU A 53 -1.89 -13.18 22.30
CA LEU A 53 -2.06 -12.30 21.15
C LEU A 53 -2.03 -13.12 19.86
N ARG A 54 -2.95 -12.82 18.94
CA ARG A 54 -3.09 -13.49 17.66
C ARG A 54 -3.30 -12.48 16.53
N LEU A 55 -2.27 -12.29 15.70
CA LEU A 55 -2.22 -11.26 14.67
C LEU A 55 -2.64 -11.76 13.28
N ASP A 56 -2.69 -13.07 13.06
CA ASP A 56 -3.13 -13.68 11.80
C ASP A 56 -4.66 -13.66 11.61
N VAL A 57 -5.41 -13.41 12.69
CA VAL A 57 -6.89 -13.36 12.69
C VAL A 57 -7.33 -11.95 13.07
N ARG A 58 -8.04 -11.28 12.15
CA ARG A 58 -8.44 -9.88 12.30
C ARG A 58 -9.24 -9.66 13.58
N GLU A 59 -10.24 -10.49 13.81
CA GLU A 59 -11.18 -10.39 14.93
C GLU A 59 -10.43 -10.46 16.26
N ALA A 60 -9.42 -11.32 16.36
CA ALA A 60 -8.57 -11.43 17.55
C ALA A 60 -7.58 -10.26 17.68
N ALA A 61 -7.06 -9.75 16.56
CA ALA A 61 -6.08 -8.67 16.55
C ALA A 61 -6.66 -7.29 16.91
N VAL A 62 -7.98 -7.09 16.74
CA VAL A 62 -8.67 -5.82 17.02
C VAL A 62 -9.68 -5.91 18.16
N ALA A 63 -9.76 -7.04 18.86
CA ALA A 63 -10.60 -7.15 20.04
C ALA A 63 -10.06 -6.22 21.14
N GLU A 64 -10.94 -5.46 21.79
CA GLU A 64 -10.55 -4.66 22.95
C GLU A 64 -10.24 -5.58 24.14
N THR A 65 -9.15 -5.27 24.84
CA THR A 65 -8.63 -6.02 25.99
C THR A 65 -9.30 -5.63 27.29
#